data_AF-A0A920GHE3-F1
#
_entry.id   AF-A0A920GHE3-F1
#
_cell.length_a   1.000
_cell.length_b   1.000
_cell.length_c   1.000
_cell.angle_alpha   90.00
_cell.angle_beta   90.00
_cell.angle_gamma   90.00
#
_symmetry.space_group_name_H-M   'P 1'
#
loop_
_entity.id
_entity.type
_entity.pdbx_description
1 polymer ?
#
loop_
_entity_poly.entity_id
_entity_poly.type
_entity_poly.pdbx_seq_one_letter_code
_entity_poly.pdbx_strand_id
1 'polypeptide(L)' 'MRKKDIENQEHRYLNRSLWANLQSLKSTVSFMQTGAHPDDETSRLLAKLSLDEGYYVSYVNAVRGQGGQNSIGPGKRR' A
#
# COMPACT_ATOMS: atom_id res chain seq x y z
N MET A 1 16.75 -12.83 25.19
CA MET A 1 15.45 -12.42 24.60
C MET A 1 15.60 -11.80 23.23
N ARG A 2 16.32 -10.67 23.05
CA ARG A 2 16.43 -9.95 21.76
C ARG A 2 16.75 -10.76 20.48
N LYS A 3 17.53 -11.85 20.56
CA LYS A 3 17.84 -12.69 19.38
C LYS A 3 16.62 -13.43 18.82
N LYS A 4 15.77 -13.98 19.70
CA LYS A 4 14.52 -14.66 19.27
C LYS A 4 13.53 -13.70 18.63
N ASP A 5 13.50 -12.45 19.10
CA ASP A 5 12.61 -11.43 18.55
C ASP A 5 13.02 -11.01 17.13
N ILE A 6 14.33 -10.93 16.87
CA ILE A 6 14.89 -10.62 15.54
C ILE A 6 14.67 -11.80 14.58
N GLU A 7 14.99 -13.03 15.00
CA GLU A 7 14.74 -14.24 14.20
C GLU A 7 13.25 -14.37 13.82
N ASN A 8 12.34 -14.10 14.77
CA ASN A 8 10.90 -14.08 14.50
C ASN A 8 10.47 -12.96 13.53
N GLN A 9 11.12 -11.80 13.56
CA GLN A 9 10.84 -10.71 12.62
C GLN A 9 11.28 -11.08 11.19
N GLU A 10 12.45 -11.70 11.03
CA GLU A 10 12.94 -12.17 9.72
C GLU A 10 12.01 -13.23 9.12
N HIS A 11 11.60 -14.22 9.92
CA HIS A 11 10.64 -15.24 9.46
C HIS A 11 9.29 -14.64 9.06
N ARG A 12 8.79 -13.64 9.80
CA ARG A 12 7.55 -12.92 9.44
C ARG A 12 7.67 -12.17 8.12
N TYR A 13 8.82 -11.55 7.88
CA TYR A 13 9.10 -10.86 6.62
C TYR A 13 9.12 -11.85 5.45
N LEU A 14 9.83 -12.97 5.58
CA LEU A 14 9.92 -14.01 4.56
C LEU A 14 8.57 -14.64 4.24
N ASN A 15 7.78 -14.97 5.26
CA ASN A 15 6.44 -15.53 5.05
C ASN A 15 5.51 -14.54 4.34
N ARG A 16 5.63 -13.24 4.66
CA ARG A 16 4.85 -12.18 4.01
C ARG A 16 5.27 -11.97 2.56
N SER A 17 6.57 -12.01 2.27
CA SER A 17 7.05 -11.86 0.88
C SER A 17 6.69 -13.08 0.03
N LEU A 18 6.80 -14.29 0.58
CA LEU A 18 6.34 -15.51 -0.08
C LEU A 18 4.84 -15.45 -0.39
N TRP A 19 4.02 -15.08 0.61
CA TRP A 19 2.59 -14.92 0.42
C TRP A 19 2.26 -13.90 -0.68
N ALA A 20 2.92 -12.74 -0.68
CA ALA A 20 2.71 -11.71 -1.69
C ALA A 20 3.09 -12.19 -3.12
N ASN A 21 4.19 -12.94 -3.26
CA ASN A 21 4.60 -13.53 -4.53
C ASN A 21 3.64 -14.62 -5.01
N LEU A 22 3.08 -15.41 -4.10
CA LEU A 22 2.06 -16.40 -4.46
C LEU A 22 0.74 -15.73 -4.86
N GLN A 23 0.41 -14.61 -4.24
CA GLN A 23 -0.80 -13.86 -4.52
C GLN A 23 -0.81 -13.30 -5.95
N SER A 24 0.33 -12.83 -6.48
CA SER A 24 0.43 -12.33 -7.86
C SER A 24 0.29 -13.41 -8.93
N LEU A 25 0.41 -14.69 -8.57
CA LEU A 25 0.22 -15.81 -9.50
C LEU A 25 -1.26 -16.18 -9.69
N LYS A 26 -2.18 -15.64 -8.87
CA LYS A 26 -3.61 -15.95 -8.95
C LYS A 26 -4.29 -15.36 -10.20
N SER A 27 -3.75 -14.28 -10.76
CA SER A 27 -4.37 -13.57 -11.87
C SER A 27 -3.31 -12.88 -12.74
N THR A 28 -3.61 -12.75 -14.04
CA THR A 28 -2.80 -11.97 -14.99
C THR A 28 -3.45 -10.61 -15.31
N VAL A 29 -4.58 -10.30 -14.66
CA VAL A 29 -5.33 -9.06 -14.90
C VAL A 29 -4.58 -7.87 -14.31
N SER A 30 -4.44 -6.82 -15.13
CA SER A 30 -3.91 -5.52 -14.71
C SER A 30 -5.05 -4.50 -14.64
N PHE A 31 -5.15 -3.79 -13.52
CA PHE A 31 -6.15 -2.76 -13.27
C PHE A 31 -5.47 -1.42 -12.99
N MET A 32 -5.91 -0.35 -13.66
CA MET A 32 -5.41 1.01 -13.46
C MET A 32 -6.57 1.93 -13.08
N GLN A 33 -6.43 2.61 -11.95
CA GLN A 33 -7.31 3.71 -11.55
C GLN A 33 -6.61 5.05 -11.82
N THR A 34 -7.34 6.01 -12.37
CA THR A 34 -6.85 7.37 -12.61
C THR A 34 -7.63 8.36 -11.76
N GLY A 35 -6.93 9.27 -11.08
CA GLY A 35 -7.52 10.34 -10.26
C GLY A 35 -7.00 11.71 -10.65
N ALA A 36 -7.76 12.77 -10.36
CA ALA A 36 -7.24 14.13 -10.48
C ALA A 36 -6.30 14.39 -9.30
N HIS A 37 -6.78 14.13 -8.09
CA HIS A 37 -6.07 14.38 -6.84
C HIS A 37 -5.70 13.08 -6.09
N PRO A 38 -4.70 13.11 -5.19
CA PRO A 38 -4.28 11.93 -4.43
C PRO A 38 -5.38 11.34 -3.52
N ASP A 39 -6.41 12.10 -3.16
CA ASP A 39 -7.55 11.69 -2.35
C ASP A 39 -8.70 11.04 -3.14
N ASP A 40 -8.65 11.06 -4.47
CA ASP A 40 -9.61 10.35 -5.33
C ASP A 40 -9.40 8.82 -5.35
N GLU A 41 -8.39 8.32 -4.63
CA GLU A 41 -8.04 6.90 -4.57
C GLU A 41 -9.14 6.07 -3.89
N THR A 42 -9.57 4.98 -4.51
CA THR A 42 -10.52 4.03 -3.91
C THR A 42 -9.78 2.90 -3.19
N SER A 43 -9.07 3.23 -2.10
CA SER A 43 -8.12 2.31 -1.45
C SER A 43 -8.68 0.95 -1.05
N ARG A 44 -9.96 0.89 -0.63
CA ARG A 44 -10.62 -0.39 -0.28
C ARG A 44 -10.76 -1.32 -1.49
N LEU A 45 -11.09 -0.77 -2.65
CA LEU A 45 -11.22 -1.53 -3.89
C LEU A 45 -9.85 -2.02 -4.36
N LEU A 46 -8.85 -1.13 -4.38
CA LEU A 46 -7.47 -1.46 -4.77
C LEU A 46 -6.87 -2.53 -3.87
N ALA A 47 -7.14 -2.48 -2.56
CA ALA A 47 -6.73 -3.50 -1.61
C ALA A 47 -7.39 -4.86 -1.88
N LYS A 48 -8.69 -4.90 -2.19
CA LYS A 48 -9.39 -6.14 -2.55
C LYS A 48 -8.80 -6.75 -3.82
N LEU A 49 -8.68 -5.94 -4.87
CA LEU A 49 -8.18 -6.41 -6.17
C LEU A 49 -6.74 -6.94 -6.06
N SER A 50 -5.86 -6.29 -5.29
CA SER A 50 -4.47 -6.72 -5.12
C SER A 50 -4.28 -7.86 -4.11
N LEU A 51 -4.85 -7.74 -2.91
CA LEU A 51 -4.57 -8.66 -1.79
C LEU A 51 -5.48 -9.88 -1.75
N ASP A 52 -6.66 -9.83 -2.35
CA ASP A 52 -7.63 -10.93 -2.36
C ASP A 52 -7.67 -11.61 -3.74
N GLU A 53 -7.83 -10.82 -4.80
CA GLU A 53 -7.95 -11.32 -6.18
C GLU A 53 -6.61 -11.45 -6.93
N GLY A 54 -5.52 -10.87 -6.42
CA GLY A 54 -4.18 -11.02 -6.98
C GLY A 54 -3.90 -10.22 -8.25
N TYR A 55 -4.66 -9.15 -8.49
CA TYR A 55 -4.52 -8.31 -9.69
C TYR A 55 -3.33 -7.38 -9.56
N TYR A 56 -2.70 -7.05 -10.69
CA TYR A 56 -1.71 -5.99 -10.75
C TYR A 56 -2.42 -4.63 -10.76
N VAL A 57 -2.37 -3.92 -9.64
CA VAL A 57 -3.10 -2.66 -9.45
C VAL A 57 -2.15 -1.46 -9.52
N SER A 58 -2.50 -0.46 -10.32
CA SER A 58 -1.80 0.82 -10.43
C SER A 58 -2.75 2.00 -10.22
N TYR A 59 -2.29 3.05 -9.54
CA TYR A 59 -3.02 4.31 -9.37
C TYR A 59 -2.21 5.47 -9.93
N VAL A 60 -2.81 6.24 -10.84
CA VAL A 60 -2.15 7.37 -11.50
C VAL A 60 -2.92 8.65 -11.19
N ASN A 61 -2.21 9.64 -10.64
CA ASN A 61 -2.75 10.97 -10.35
C ASN A 61 -2.31 11.98 -11.40
N ALA A 62 -3.24 12.83 -11.86
CA ALA A 62 -2.92 13.95 -12.74
C ALA A 62 -2.13 15.05 -12.03
N VAL A 63 -2.36 15.27 -10.73
CA VAL A 63 -1.61 16.22 -9.91
C VAL A 63 -1.08 15.62 -8.62
N ARG A 64 0.10 16.09 -8.17
CA ARG A 64 0.72 15.74 -6.88
C ARG A 64 -0.03 16.28 -5.65
N GLY A 65 -1.20 16.90 -5.81
CA GLY A 65 -1.98 17.44 -4.68
C GLY A 65 -1.39 18.68 -4.00
N GLN A 66 -0.74 19.59 -4.75
CA GLN A 66 -0.16 20.83 -4.19
C GLN A 66 -1.19 21.85 -3.63
N GLY A 67 -2.50 21.58 -3.76
CA GLY A 67 -3.56 22.42 -3.17
C GLY A 67 -3.97 22.02 -1.74
N GLY A 68 -3.59 20.82 -1.28
CA GLY A 68 -3.91 20.32 0.06
C GLY A 68 -2.84 20.69 1.08
N GLN A 69 -2.72 21.98 1.42
CA GLN A 69 -1.92 22.41 2.55
C GLN A 69 -2.55 21.90 3.87
N ASN A 70 -2.23 20.67 4.26
CA ASN A 70 -2.31 20.30 5.67
C ASN A 70 -1.18 21.04 6.38
N SER A 71 -1.42 22.31 6.68
CA SER A 71 -0.61 23.08 7.62
C SER A 71 -0.63 22.30 8.93
N ILE A 72 0.41 21.51 9.16
CA ILE A 72 0.71 20.95 10.47
C ILE A 72 0.82 22.18 11.38
N GLY A 73 -0.21 22.39 12.19
CA GLY A 73 -0.29 23.53 13.10
C GLY A 73 0.96 23.58 13.97
N PRO A 74 1.35 24.79 14.43
CA PRO A 74 2.55 24.94 15.24
C PRO A 74 2.46 24.00 16.44
N GLY A 75 3.47 23.14 16.55
CA GLY A 75 3.59 22.17 17.63
C GLY A 75 3.34 22.85 18.97
N LYS A 76 2.42 22.31 19.74
CA LYS A 76 2.23 22.69 21.14
C LYS A 76 3.52 22.28 21.87
N ARG A 77 4.48 23.21 21.98
CA ARG A 77 5.61 23.10 22.90
C ARG A 77 5.01 23.03 24.30
N ARG A 78 5.37 21.96 25.01
CA ARG A 78 5.14 21.79 26.44
C ARG A 78 5.89 22.86 27.21
#